data_AF-A0A2G6P057-F1
#
_entry.id   AF-A0A2G6P057-F1
#
_cell.length_a   1.000
_cell.length_b   1.000
_cell.length_c   1.000
_cell.angle_alpha   90.00
_cell.angle_beta   90.00
_cell.angle_gamma   90.00
#
_symmetry.space_group_name_H-M   'P 1'
#
loop_
_entity.id
_entity.type
_entity.pdbx_description
1 polymer ?
#
loop_
_entity_poly.entity_id
_entity_poly.type
_entity_poly.pdbx_seq_one_letter_code
_entity_poly.pdbx_strand_id
1 'polypeptide(L)' 'MVENGIKFTTDYISGNLFSFDGIHPTSQGYAVIANRFISAINNKLNSEIPLINVSTIPGSLPTTD' A
#
# COMPACT_ATOMS: atom_id res chain seq x y z
N MET A 1 0.78 9.43 2.32
CA MET A 1 1.08 9.31 0.87
C MET A 1 -0.21 9.00 0.10
N VAL A 2 -0.21 9.15 -1.22
CA VAL A 2 -1.36 8.78 -2.07
C VAL A 2 -0.87 7.81 -3.14
N GLU A 3 -1.49 6.65 -3.25
CA GLU A 3 -1.14 5.59 -4.23
C GLU A 3 -2.42 5.17 -4.96
N ASN A 4 -2.41 5.20 -6.30
CA ASN A 4 -3.57 4.88 -7.15
C ASN A 4 -4.90 5.55 -6.69
N GLY A 5 -4.84 6.79 -6.20
CA GLY A 5 -5.98 7.57 -5.73
C GLY A 5 -6.40 7.33 -4.27
N ILE A 6 -5.74 6.41 -3.55
CA ILE A 6 -6.04 6.07 -2.16
C ILE A 6 -5.05 6.77 -1.23
N LYS A 7 -5.56 7.46 -0.20
CA LYS A 7 -4.72 8.12 0.82
C LYS A 7 -4.33 7.12 1.92
N PHE A 8 -3.04 7.03 2.16
CA PHE A 8 -2.43 6.23 3.23
C PHE A 8 -1.76 7.15 4.26
N THR A 9 -2.13 7.00 5.52
CA THR A 9 -1.51 7.64 6.69
C THR A 9 -1.26 6.59 7.78
N THR A 10 -0.55 6.97 8.83
CA THR A 10 -0.31 6.12 10.01
C THR A 10 -1.42 6.26 11.05
N ASP A 11 -2.52 6.95 10.72
CA ASP A 11 -3.61 7.16 11.66
C ASP A 11 -4.29 5.83 12.00
N TYR A 12 -4.55 5.61 13.28
CA TYR A 12 -5.20 4.38 13.73
C TYR A 12 -6.61 4.27 13.14
N ILE A 13 -6.94 3.09 12.61
CA ILE A 13 -8.21 2.74 11.95
C ILE A 13 -8.46 3.45 10.60
N SER A 14 -8.27 4.77 10.52
CA SER A 14 -8.63 5.56 9.33
C SER A 14 -7.48 5.75 8.34
N GLY A 15 -6.26 5.34 8.68
CA GLY A 15 -5.08 5.60 7.87
C GLY A 15 -4.87 4.66 6.68
N ASN A 16 -5.63 3.57 6.55
CA ASN A 16 -5.52 2.51 5.53
C ASN A 16 -4.17 1.75 5.48
N LEU A 17 -3.11 2.24 6.11
CA LEU A 17 -1.77 1.65 6.03
C LEU A 17 -1.63 0.43 6.95
N PHE A 18 -2.10 0.54 8.19
CA PHE A 18 -2.03 -0.50 9.21
C PHE A 18 -3.41 -1.09 9.52
N SER A 19 -3.42 -2.38 9.87
CA SER A 19 -4.60 -3.13 10.26
C SER A 19 -5.11 -2.72 11.64
N PHE A 20 -6.19 -3.35 12.12
CA PHE A 20 -6.78 -3.06 13.43
C PHE A 20 -5.84 -3.33 14.62
N ASP A 21 -4.83 -4.17 14.43
CA ASP A 21 -3.79 -4.40 15.43
C ASP A 21 -2.78 -3.25 15.56
N GLY A 22 -2.79 -2.30 14.61
CA GLY A 22 -1.87 -1.16 14.57
C GLY A 22 -0.42 -1.51 14.26
N ILE A 23 -0.10 -2.76 13.94
CA ILE A 23 1.28 -3.24 13.72
C ILE A 23 1.44 -3.79 12.30
N HIS A 24 0.55 -4.70 11.88
CA HIS A 24 0.65 -5.31 10.56
C HIS A 24 0.04 -4.37 9.51
N PRO A 25 0.70 -4.18 8.35
CA PRO A 25 0.08 -3.48 7.24
C PRO A 25 -1.22 -4.17 6.78
N THR A 26 -2.13 -3.38 6.23
CA THR A 26 -3.28 -3.93 5.51
C THR A 26 -2.81 -4.58 4.20
N SER A 27 -3.65 -5.35 3.51
CA SER A 27 -3.28 -5.91 2.19
C SER A 27 -2.86 -4.81 1.20
N GLN A 28 -3.57 -3.67 1.20
CA GLN A 28 -3.15 -2.49 0.44
C GLN A 28 -1.84 -1.89 0.95
N GLY A 29 -1.64 -1.81 2.28
CA GLY A 29 -0.39 -1.36 2.89
C GLY A 29 0.82 -2.20 2.46
N TYR A 30 0.66 -3.53 2.40
CA TYR A 30 1.68 -4.43 1.85
C TYR A 30 1.97 -4.14 0.37
N ALA A 31 0.94 -3.87 -0.45
CA ALA A 31 1.13 -3.50 -1.85
C ALA A 31 1.89 -2.17 -2.02
N VAL A 32 1.61 -1.18 -1.17
CA VAL A 32 2.38 0.08 -1.12
C VAL A 32 3.86 -0.19 -0.79
N ILE A 33 4.12 -1.01 0.23
CA ILE A 33 5.49 -1.38 0.62
C ILE A 33 6.19 -2.14 -0.51
N ALA A 34 5.52 -3.10 -1.14
CA ALA A 34 6.05 -3.85 -2.28
C ALA A 34 6.43 -2.92 -3.45
N ASN A 35 5.61 -1.92 -3.78
CA ASN A 35 5.95 -0.93 -4.79
C ASN A 35 7.23 -0.13 -4.45
N ARG A 36 7.51 0.13 -3.17
CA ARG A 36 8.78 0.76 -2.75
C ARG A 36 9.97 -0.15 -2.99
N PHE A 37 9.84 -1.44 -2.69
CA PHE A 37 10.88 -2.42 -3.02
C PHE A 37 11.09 -2.54 -4.54
N ILE A 38 10.03 -2.69 -5.32
CA ILE A 38 10.08 -2.76 -6.78
C ILE A 38 10.76 -1.50 -7.35
N SER A 39 10.39 -0.32 -6.86
CA SER A 39 11.01 0.95 -7.29
C SER A 39 12.50 0.98 -6.98
N ALA A 40 12.91 0.54 -5.78
CA ALA A 40 14.32 0.46 -5.41
C ALA A 40 15.10 -0.53 -6.30
N ILE A 41 14.50 -1.68 -6.62
CA ILE A 41 15.07 -2.69 -7.53
C ILE A 41 15.25 -2.12 -8.93
N ASN A 42 14.19 -1.55 -9.52
CA ASN A 42 14.24 -0.96 -10.86
C ASN A 42 15.33 0.13 -10.94
N ASN A 43 15.41 1.00 -9.93
CA ASN A 43 16.42 2.05 -9.85
C ASN A 43 17.85 1.51 -9.69
N LYS A 44 18.04 0.42 -8.94
CA LYS A 44 19.37 -0.12 -8.65
C LYS A 44 19.91 -1.04 -9.74
N LEU A 45 19.02 -1.81 -10.36
CA LEU A 45 19.36 -2.87 -11.31
C LEU A 45 18.96 -2.53 -12.76
N ASN A 46 18.48 -1.31 -13.00
CA ASN A 46 18.00 -0.87 -14.32
C ASN A 46 16.98 -1.85 -14.92
N SER A 47 16.07 -2.34 -14.07
CA SER A 47 15.01 -3.28 -14.43
C SER A 47 13.68 -2.56 -14.63
N GLU A 48 12.73 -3.24 -15.28
CA GLU A 48 11.40 -2.70 -15.61
C GLU A 48 10.28 -3.54 -14.98
N ILE A 49 10.41 -3.89 -13.71
CA ILE A 49 9.36 -4.63 -13.00
C ILE A 49 8.14 -3.70 -12.84
N PRO A 50 6.94 -4.10 -13.28
CA PRO A 50 5.76 -3.25 -13.18
C PRO A 50 5.35 -3.02 -11.73
N LEU A 51 4.86 -1.81 -11.44
CA LEU A 51 4.28 -1.48 -10.13
C LEU A 51 2.88 -2.08 -10.01
N ILE A 52 2.53 -2.47 -8.78
CA ILE A 52 1.21 -2.97 -8.41
C ILE A 52 0.23 -1.80 -8.42
N ASN A 53 -0.92 -1.97 -9.07
CA ASN A 53 -2.05 -1.06 -8.89
C ASN A 53 -2.71 -1.33 -7.53
N VAL A 54 -2.45 -0.48 -6.54
CA VAL A 54 -2.90 -0.70 -5.16
C VAL A 54 -4.43 -0.67 -5.05
N SER A 55 -5.14 0.05 -5.92
CA SER A 55 -6.60 0.14 -5.85
C SER A 55 -7.33 -1.16 -6.20
N THR A 56 -6.64 -2.12 -6.82
CA THR A 56 -7.20 -3.45 -7.11
C THR A 56 -6.99 -4.44 -5.97
N ILE A 57 -6.30 -4.05 -4.90
CA ILE A 57 -6.04 -4.89 -3.72
C ILE A 57 -7.12 -4.64 -2.67
N PRO A 58 -7.64 -5.68 -1.99
CA PRO A 58 -8.61 -5.50 -0.91
C PRO A 58 -8.11 -4.53 0.17
N GLY A 59 -8.93 -3.54 0.50
CA GLY A 59 -8.63 -2.57 1.57
C GLY A 59 -8.77 -3.16 2.97
N SER A 60 -8.47 -2.34 3.98
CA SER A 60 -8.56 -2.73 5.40
C SER A 60 -9.98 -3.07 5.85
N LEU A 61 -10.96 -2.31 5.35
CA LEU A 61 -12.36 -2.38 5.74
C LEU A 61 -13.20 -2.05 4.49
N PRO A 62 -14.29 -2.77 4.22
CA PRO A 62 -15.32 -2.25 3.33
C PRO A 62 -15.94 -1.05 4.05
N THR A 63 -15.72 0.17 3.56
CA THR A 63 -16.35 1.38 4.09
C THR A 63 -17.82 1.49 3.68
N THR A 64 -18.54 0.36 3.65
CA THR A 64 -19.99 0.37 3.53
C THR A 64 -20.57 0.61 4.92
N ASP A 65 -20.46 1.86 5.35
CA ASP A 65 -21.42 2.45 6.27
C ASP A 65 -22.57 3.02 5.43
#